data_AF-A0A840XTR9-F1
#
_entry.id   AF-A0A840XTR9-F1
#
_cell.length_a   1.000
_cell.length_b   1.000
_cell.length_c   1.000
_cell.angle_alpha   90.00
_cell.angle_beta   90.00
_cell.angle_gamma   90.00
#
_symmetry.space_group_name_H-M   'P 1'
#
loop_
_entity.id
_entity.type
_entity.pdbx_description
1 polymer ?
#
loop_
_entity_poly.entity_id
_entity_poly.type
_entity_poly.pdbx_seq_one_letter_code
_entity_poly.pdbx_strand_id
1 'polypeptide(L)'
;SQLHPSRQVRWPPQPYTPAEAGISTTSADATAPRGALAIQTGGWWPNGVAVGAGDLIGLAGRLYIATETVTASGAGTATIPIAPPLREALLINQPLVLTKPTVAMRLVSDDEAANPTRPGRFTAITIRLEEAL
;
A
#
# COMPACT_ATOMS: atom_id res chain seq x y z
N SER A 1 -33.62 24.39 31.56
CA SER A 1 -33.55 23.15 30.77
C SER A 1 -32.71 23.44 29.54
N GLN A 2 -31.52 22.86 29.46
CA GLN A 2 -30.57 23.04 28.37
C GLN A 2 -31.03 22.23 27.16
N LEU A 3 -31.15 22.84 25.98
CA LEU A 3 -31.36 22.14 24.71
C LEU A 3 -30.37 22.67 23.68
N HIS A 4 -29.31 21.90 23.42
CA HIS A 4 -28.53 22.00 22.19
C HIS A 4 -29.37 21.49 21.02
N PRO A 5 -29.44 22.20 19.86
CA PRO A 5 -29.88 21.58 18.62
C PRO A 5 -28.73 21.46 17.60
N SER A 6 -28.28 20.22 17.45
CA SER A 6 -28.09 19.50 16.18
C SER A 6 -27.22 20.13 15.06
N ARG A 7 -25.96 19.69 14.97
CA ARG A 7 -25.16 19.77 13.73
C ARG A 7 -25.83 18.93 12.64
N GLN A 8 -26.29 19.57 11.58
CA GLN A 8 -26.91 18.88 10.45
C GLN A 8 -25.84 18.08 9.69
N VAL A 9 -25.87 16.75 9.80
CA VAL A 9 -25.04 15.86 8.98
C VAL A 9 -25.69 15.78 7.59
N ARG A 10 -25.04 16.41 6.60
CA ARG A 10 -25.51 16.40 5.21
C ARG A 10 -25.28 15.01 4.61
N TRP A 11 -26.37 14.26 4.45
CA TRP A 11 -26.43 13.03 3.65
C TRP A 11 -26.71 13.35 2.18
N PRO A 12 -26.30 12.50 1.21
CA PRO A 12 -25.67 11.18 1.36
C PRO A 12 -24.13 11.22 1.50
N PRO A 13 -23.47 10.15 2.02
CA PRO A 13 -22.02 10.03 2.00
C PRO A 13 -21.58 10.00 0.54
N GLN A 14 -20.53 10.76 0.22
CA GLN A 14 -19.93 10.67 -1.10
C GLN A 14 -19.45 9.22 -1.30
N PRO A 15 -19.83 8.56 -2.42
CA PRO A 15 -19.27 7.26 -2.74
C PRO A 15 -17.76 7.41 -2.89
N TYR A 16 -17.01 6.44 -2.37
CA TYR A 16 -15.57 6.37 -2.56
C TYR A 16 -15.28 6.31 -4.06
N THR A 17 -14.70 7.38 -4.59
CA THR A 17 -14.08 7.38 -5.92
C THR A 17 -12.61 7.03 -5.69
N PRO A 18 -12.12 5.86 -6.15
CA PRO A 18 -10.69 5.58 -6.09
C PRO A 18 -9.97 6.65 -6.92
N ALA A 19 -8.92 7.25 -6.36
CA ALA A 19 -8.10 8.18 -7.09
C ALA A 19 -7.46 7.46 -8.30
N GLU A 20 -7.66 7.99 -9.50
CA GLU A 20 -6.86 7.67 -10.68
C GLU A 20 -5.37 7.84 -10.32
N ALA A 21 -4.50 6.99 -10.87
CA ALA A 21 -3.08 6.93 -10.54
C ALA A 21 -2.41 8.31 -10.72
N GLY A 22 -2.30 9.05 -9.61
CA GLY A 22 -1.73 10.38 -9.50
C GLY A 22 -0.98 10.46 -8.18
N ILE A 23 0.10 11.25 -8.17
CA ILE A 23 1.04 11.44 -7.05
C ILE A 23 0.33 11.29 -5.70
N SER A 24 0.65 10.24 -4.96
CA SER A 24 0.18 10.06 -3.59
C SER A 24 0.66 11.24 -2.76
N THR A 25 -0.25 11.99 -2.13
CA THR A 25 0.13 12.98 -1.10
C THR A 25 0.71 12.31 0.14
N THR A 26 0.67 10.98 0.19
CA THR A 26 1.18 10.18 1.29
C THR A 26 2.64 9.80 1.06
N SER A 27 3.49 10.20 1.99
CA SER A 27 4.91 9.89 2.01
C SER A 27 5.37 9.47 3.40
N ALA A 28 6.58 8.93 3.49
CA ALA A 28 7.25 8.72 4.76
C ALA A 28 7.43 10.06 5.48
N ASP A 29 6.98 10.15 6.73
CA ASP A 29 7.04 11.37 7.56
C ASP A 29 8.30 11.39 8.46
N ALA A 30 8.98 10.25 8.58
CA ALA A 30 10.25 10.11 9.26
C ALA A 30 11.14 9.06 8.57
N THR A 31 12.44 9.11 8.86
CA THR A 31 13.36 8.04 8.46
C THR A 31 13.14 6.79 9.31
N ALA A 32 13.39 5.61 8.73
CA ALA A 32 13.35 4.35 9.46
C ALA A 32 14.54 3.46 9.06
N PRO A 33 15.16 2.74 10.00
CA PRO A 33 16.31 1.89 9.70
C PRO A 33 15.88 0.62 8.96
N ARG A 34 16.85 0.00 8.27
CA ARG A 34 16.71 -1.39 7.80
C ARG A 34 16.32 -2.29 8.97
N GLY A 35 15.36 -3.18 8.74
CA GLY A 35 14.81 -4.08 9.75
C GLY A 35 13.63 -3.49 10.54
N ALA A 36 13.24 -2.24 10.29
CA ALA A 36 12.04 -1.68 10.92
C ALA A 36 10.78 -2.47 10.53
N LEU A 37 9.90 -2.65 11.50
CA LEU A 37 8.60 -3.34 11.38
C LEU A 37 7.43 -2.36 11.26
N ALA A 38 7.70 -1.06 11.29
CA ALA A 38 6.69 -0.03 11.12
C ALA A 38 7.31 1.21 10.46
N ILE A 39 6.47 1.95 9.74
CA ILE A 39 6.84 3.20 9.07
C ILE A 39 5.94 4.35 9.53
N GLN A 40 6.52 5.52 9.74
CA GLN A 40 5.75 6.74 9.98
C GLN A 40 5.45 7.42 8.65
N THR A 41 4.19 7.77 8.45
CA THR A 41 3.67 8.30 7.19
C THR A 41 2.78 9.50 7.43
N GLY A 42 2.75 10.43 6.48
CA GLY A 42 1.98 11.66 6.55
C GLY A 42 1.13 11.85 5.31
N GLY A 43 0.31 12.90 5.27
CA GLY A 43 -0.53 13.23 4.10
C GLY A 43 -1.85 12.48 4.03
N TRP A 44 -2.29 11.86 5.13
CA TRP A 44 -3.58 11.21 5.26
C TRP A 44 -4.69 12.20 5.59
N TRP A 45 -5.94 11.83 5.29
CA TRP A 45 -7.08 12.55 5.82
C TRP A 45 -7.12 12.43 7.36
N PRO A 46 -7.22 13.54 8.11
CA PRO A 46 -7.24 13.48 9.58
C PRO A 46 -8.36 12.59 10.13
N ASN A 47 -8.02 11.70 11.07
CA ASN A 47 -8.94 10.71 11.66
C ASN A 47 -9.59 9.74 10.65
N GLY A 48 -9.10 9.68 9.42
CA GLY A 48 -9.51 8.71 8.42
C GLY A 48 -8.73 7.40 8.54
N VAL A 49 -9.26 6.32 7.96
CA VAL A 49 -8.49 5.08 7.80
C VAL A 49 -7.35 5.36 6.82
N ALA A 50 -6.11 5.12 7.26
CA ALA A 50 -4.93 5.23 6.43
C ALA A 50 -4.79 3.97 5.56
N VAL A 51 -4.75 2.81 6.21
CA VAL A 51 -4.65 1.50 5.55
C VAL A 51 -5.48 0.46 6.32
N GLY A 52 -5.97 -0.55 5.60
CA GLY A 52 -6.52 -1.78 6.16
C GLY A 52 -5.46 -2.86 6.33
N ALA A 53 -5.70 -3.80 7.24
CA ALA A 53 -4.89 -5.01 7.34
C ALA A 53 -4.94 -5.79 6.01
N GLY A 54 -3.77 -6.12 5.46
CA GLY A 54 -3.63 -6.79 4.17
C GLY A 54 -3.42 -5.87 2.97
N ASP A 55 -3.52 -4.54 3.15
CA ASP A 55 -3.28 -3.59 2.07
C ASP A 55 -1.82 -3.60 1.63
N LEU A 56 -1.61 -3.61 0.32
CA LEU A 56 -0.28 -3.57 -0.28
C LEU A 56 0.24 -2.12 -0.37
N ILE A 57 1.49 -1.93 0.00
CA ILE A 57 2.18 -0.65 0.01
C ILE A 57 3.44 -0.76 -0.84
N GLY A 58 3.48 -0.03 -1.94
CA GLY A 58 4.70 0.18 -2.73
C GLY A 58 5.56 1.27 -2.08
N LEU A 59 6.82 0.97 -1.80
CA LEU A 59 7.73 1.90 -1.14
C LEU A 59 9.16 1.65 -1.61
N ALA A 60 9.83 2.70 -2.10
CA ALA A 60 11.22 2.63 -2.59
C ALA A 60 11.47 1.46 -3.57
N GLY A 61 10.53 1.23 -4.50
CA GLY A 61 10.62 0.16 -5.51
C GLY A 61 10.31 -1.26 -4.99
N ARG A 62 9.90 -1.40 -3.73
CA ARG A 62 9.59 -2.69 -3.09
C ARG A 62 8.12 -2.75 -2.69
N LEU A 63 7.65 -3.97 -2.43
CA LEU A 63 6.29 -4.24 -1.98
C LEU A 63 6.27 -4.68 -0.51
N TYR A 64 5.40 -4.04 0.27
CA TYR A 64 5.12 -4.36 1.66
C TYR A 64 3.62 -4.56 1.86
N ILE A 65 3.23 -5.15 3.00
CA ILE A 65 1.84 -5.30 3.40
C ILE A 65 1.63 -4.64 4.77
N ALA A 66 0.54 -3.90 4.93
CA ALA A 66 0.08 -3.45 6.24
C ALA A 66 -0.41 -4.66 7.04
N THR A 67 0.12 -4.87 8.24
CA THR A 67 -0.26 -6.05 9.06
C THR A 67 -1.52 -5.80 9.88
N GLU A 68 -1.92 -4.53 10.02
CA GLU A 68 -3.05 -4.10 10.84
C GLU A 68 -3.78 -2.93 10.17
N THR A 69 -5.05 -2.74 10.52
CA THR A 69 -5.80 -1.56 10.12
C THR A 69 -5.35 -0.37 10.96
N VAL A 70 -4.99 0.74 10.32
CA VAL A 70 -4.49 1.94 10.97
C VAL A 70 -5.36 3.15 10.64
N THR A 71 -5.74 3.90 11.67
CA THR A 71 -6.41 5.19 11.53
C THR A 71 -5.38 6.30 11.70
N ALA A 72 -5.40 7.29 10.81
CA ALA A 72 -4.54 8.46 10.89
C ALA A 72 -4.91 9.33 12.09
N SER A 73 -3.90 10.01 12.64
CA SER A 73 -4.07 10.99 13.71
C SER A 73 -4.86 12.21 13.23
N GLY A 74 -5.23 13.09 14.17
CA GLY A 74 -5.82 14.40 13.84
C GLY A 74 -4.90 15.33 13.04
N ALA A 75 -3.60 15.02 12.96
CA ALA A 75 -2.62 15.74 12.14
C ALA A 75 -2.42 15.12 10.75
N GLY A 76 -3.13 14.03 10.41
CA GLY A 76 -2.96 13.33 9.14
C GLY A 76 -1.70 12.47 9.06
N THR A 77 -1.19 12.02 10.21
CA THR A 77 -0.03 11.11 10.32
C THR A 77 -0.44 9.72 10.80
N ALA A 78 0.28 8.68 10.39
CA ALA A 78 0.01 7.30 10.78
C ALA A 78 1.31 6.51 10.97
N THR A 79 1.36 5.66 11.99
CA THR A 79 2.39 4.64 12.18
C THR A 79 1.83 3.31 11.68
N ILE A 80 2.33 2.85 10.54
CA ILE A 80 1.82 1.66 9.86
C ILE A 80 2.76 0.48 10.14
N PRO A 81 2.31 -0.57 10.85
CA PRO A 81 3.07 -1.81 10.98
C PRO A 81 3.07 -2.56 9.65
N ILE A 82 4.24 -3.04 9.24
CA ILE A 82 4.48 -3.63 7.93
C ILE A 82 5.17 -4.99 8.01
N ALA A 83 4.92 -5.80 6.98
CA ALA A 83 5.70 -7.00 6.69
C ALA A 83 6.05 -7.06 5.19
N PRO A 84 7.18 -7.70 4.81
CA PRO A 84 8.32 -8.06 5.66
C PRO A 84 9.01 -6.81 6.27
N PRO A 85 10.00 -6.97 7.19
CA PRO A 85 10.76 -5.83 7.69
C PRO A 85 11.43 -5.05 6.55
N LEU A 86 11.65 -3.74 6.74
CA LEU A 86 12.33 -2.91 5.75
C LEU A 86 13.67 -3.52 5.34
N ARG A 87 13.87 -3.73 4.04
CA ARG A 87 15.13 -4.33 3.55
C ARG A 87 16.26 -3.32 3.41
N GLU A 88 15.92 -2.04 3.36
CA GLU A 88 16.82 -0.89 3.29
C GLU A 88 16.29 0.25 4.17
N ALA A 89 17.14 1.24 4.46
CA ALA A 89 16.70 2.40 5.24
C ALA A 89 15.68 3.23 4.44
N LEU A 90 14.59 3.60 5.10
CA LEU A 90 13.60 4.51 4.55
C LEU A 90 14.03 5.95 4.82
N LEU A 91 13.99 6.79 3.78
CA LEU A 91 14.22 8.22 3.89
C LEU A 91 12.90 8.98 4.06
N ILE A 92 12.94 10.12 4.74
CA ILE A 92 11.79 11.04 4.84
C ILE A 92 11.37 11.51 3.43
N ASN A 93 10.08 11.78 3.25
CA ASN A 93 9.45 12.20 2.00
C ASN A 93 9.53 11.16 0.86
N GLN A 94 9.91 9.92 1.15
CA GLN A 94 9.76 8.83 0.19
C GLN A 94 8.28 8.58 -0.10
N PRO A 95 7.83 8.62 -1.36
CA PRO A 95 6.42 8.47 -1.70
C PRO A 95 5.94 7.04 -1.48
N LEU A 96 4.68 6.90 -1.05
CA LEU A 96 4.00 5.62 -0.97
C LEU A 96 3.12 5.42 -2.22
N VAL A 97 3.14 4.21 -2.79
CA VAL A 97 2.23 3.80 -3.86
C VAL A 97 1.18 2.86 -3.26
N LEU A 98 -0.06 3.33 -3.18
CA LEU A 98 -1.17 2.59 -2.54
C LEU A 98 -2.15 2.00 -3.57
N THR A 99 -2.18 2.55 -4.78
CA THR A 99 -3.02 2.06 -5.88
C THR A 99 -2.16 1.29 -6.87
N LYS A 100 -2.48 -0.01 -7.05
CA LYS A 100 -1.76 -0.90 -7.97
C LYS A 100 -0.23 -0.84 -7.77
N PRO A 101 0.28 -1.05 -6.55
CA PRO A 101 1.72 -1.08 -6.33
C PRO A 101 2.35 -2.21 -7.15
N THR A 102 3.47 -1.90 -7.79
CA THR A 102 4.24 -2.84 -8.62
C THR A 102 5.60 -3.10 -8.01
N VAL A 103 6.14 -4.28 -8.25
CA VAL A 103 7.51 -4.66 -7.87
C VAL A 103 8.18 -5.36 -9.04
N ALA A 104 9.49 -5.17 -9.17
CA ALA A 104 10.27 -5.89 -10.16
C ALA A 104 10.37 -7.37 -9.78
N MET A 105 9.97 -8.24 -10.70
CA MET A 105 10.05 -9.69 -10.52
C MET A 105 10.87 -10.31 -11.66
N ARG A 106 11.57 -11.39 -11.37
CA ARG A 106 12.28 -12.22 -12.36
C ARG A 106 11.73 -13.64 -12.33
N LEU A 107 11.79 -14.34 -13.46
CA LEU A 107 11.56 -15.79 -13.49
C LEU A 107 12.57 -16.48 -12.57
N VAL A 108 12.11 -17.51 -11.85
CA VAL A 108 13.02 -18.32 -11.01
C VAL A 108 13.99 -19.17 -11.85
N SER A 109 13.64 -19.41 -13.12
CA SER A 109 14.46 -20.10 -14.12
C SER A 109 14.00 -19.67 -15.52
N ASP A 110 14.90 -19.66 -16.50
CA ASP A 110 14.56 -19.43 -17.90
C ASP A 110 13.59 -20.50 -18.45
N ASP A 111 13.60 -21.71 -17.87
CA ASP A 111 12.67 -22.80 -18.22
C ASP A 111 11.20 -22.44 -17.93
N GLU A 112 10.93 -21.53 -17.00
CA GLU A 112 9.57 -21.05 -16.71
C GLU A 112 8.98 -20.25 -17.88
N ALA A 113 9.82 -19.77 -18.82
CA ALA A 113 9.37 -19.13 -20.04
C ALA A 113 8.92 -20.13 -21.13
N ALA A 114 9.04 -21.43 -20.90
CA ALA A 114 8.68 -22.45 -21.88
C ALA A 114 7.17 -22.43 -22.17
N ASN A 115 6.81 -22.13 -23.42
CA ASN A 115 5.42 -22.11 -23.89
C ASN A 115 5.25 -23.06 -25.10
N PRO A 116 5.20 -24.38 -24.89
CA PRO A 116 5.02 -25.34 -25.98
C PRO A 116 3.60 -25.24 -26.54
N THR A 117 3.49 -25.08 -27.87
CA THR A 117 2.20 -25.09 -28.57
C THR A 117 1.48 -26.41 -28.35
N ARG A 118 0.32 -26.37 -27.70
CA ARG A 118 -0.53 -27.55 -27.47
C ARG A 118 -1.86 -27.38 -28.21
N PRO A 119 -2.20 -28.27 -29.18
CA PRO A 119 -3.51 -28.23 -29.83
C PRO A 119 -4.63 -28.51 -28.82
N GLY A 120 -5.56 -27.57 -28.67
CA GLY A 120 -6.71 -27.70 -27.76
C GLY A 120 -7.17 -26.35 -27.20
N ARG A 121 -8.40 -26.30 -26.68
CA ARG A 121 -9.05 -25.05 -26.20
C ARG A 121 -8.64 -24.58 -24.80
N PHE A 122 -7.82 -25.35 -24.08
CA PHE A 122 -7.34 -25.01 -22.74
C PHE A 122 -5.87 -25.37 -22.61
N THR A 123 -5.04 -24.36 -22.36
CA THR A 123 -3.68 -24.52 -21.87
C THR A 123 -3.60 -23.82 -20.50
N ALA A 124 -2.96 -24.48 -19.54
CA ALA A 124 -2.58 -23.87 -18.27
C ALA A 124 -1.09 -23.58 -18.34
N ILE A 125 -0.70 -22.32 -18.16
CA ILE A 125 0.70 -21.89 -18.12
C ILE A 125 0.92 -21.37 -16.70
N THR A 126 1.87 -22.00 -16.00
CA THR A 126 2.30 -21.59 -14.67
C THR A 126 3.70 -21.01 -14.80
N ILE A 127 3.92 -19.83 -14.23
CA ILE A 127 5.25 -19.25 -14.07
C ILE A 127 5.53 -19.03 -12.58
N ARG A 128 6.74 -19.33 -12.17
CA ARG A 128 7.26 -18.99 -10.84
C ARG A 128 8.14 -17.77 -10.94
N LEU A 129 7.89 -16.81 -10.04
CA LEU A 129 8.55 -15.52 -10.00
C LEU A 129 9.18 -15.30 -8.62
N GLU A 130 10.31 -14.61 -8.61
CA GLU A 130 10.95 -14.08 -7.40
C GLU A 130 11.19 -12.57 -7.54
N GLU A 131 11.27 -11.86 -6.42
CA GLU A 131 11.56 -10.41 -6.42
C GLU A 131 12.98 -10.18 -6.93
N ALA A 132 13.14 -9.30 -7.92
CA ALA A 132 14.45 -8.88 -8.41
C ALA A 132 15.05 -7.87 -7.41
N LEU A 133 16.16 -8.27 -6.77
CA LEU A 133 16.89 -7.46 -5.79
C LEU A 133 17.94 -6.55 -6.43
#